data_AF-A0A7Y4U9E0-F1
#
_entry.id   AF-A0A7Y4U9E0-F1
#
_cell.length_a   1.000
_cell.length_b   1.000
_cell.length_c   1.000
_cell.angle_alpha   90.00
_cell.angle_beta   90.00
_cell.angle_gamma   90.00
#
_symmetry.space_group_name_H-M   'P 1'
#
loop_
_entity.id
_entity.type
_entity.pdbx_description
1 polymer ?
#
loop_
_entity_poly.entity_id
_entity_poly.type
_entity_poly.pdbx_seq_one_letter_code
_entity_poly.pdbx_strand_id
1 'polypeptide(L)'
;MTHLPSRLLCAALLSLALTGGLSAGFAQTAASQQSQMRRCLPVTPIAAERWRGEYFGNRDFSGDPLMVRDEGAADLNFAWGLSSPSAECGVPSDNFSVRWTRTIAVIAGLYRFTATGDDGFRLLLDGQTVIEEWREQFNQTKSVELNLSAGKHLIVLEYFERYGSATLKFNWENAPCLVKVAGDRWRGEYFANDKLSGAPTLVRDDGNAFLKFDKWGLRSPNESCLKATDNFSVRWTRTTTFPQGFYRFRFTADDGVRLFIDKQLKFEAWRDQNTAHTVDLELKAGNHTVVVEYFEHLGSALLEFNWELHPCLTNVAPDHWRGEYFESNDLTGNASVIRDEGQKDLELSFARNFTGRTNTQCLTREAFTARFTRKVTFAAGTYKFTLISAPRTRLLLDGEKLLDQWQSKGTQPAMIEVAVTAGNHQLVVEYGKDAGDGAVGLSWEPVVRALPVKRK
;
A
#
# COMPACT_ATOMS: atom_id res chain seq x y z
N MET A 1 -16.33 -62.67 -90.60
CA MET A 1 -17.00 -62.36 -91.87
C MET A 1 -17.96 -61.23 -91.59
N THR A 2 -17.51 -59.99 -91.72
CA THR A 2 -17.61 -59.16 -92.93
C THR A 2 -19.02 -58.63 -93.17
N HIS A 3 -19.06 -57.31 -93.34
CA HIS A 3 -20.02 -56.51 -94.11
C HIS A 3 -21.29 -55.99 -93.43
N LEU A 4 -21.26 -54.68 -93.17
CA LEU A 4 -22.36 -53.75 -93.47
C LEU A 4 -22.84 -53.93 -94.93
N PRO A 5 -24.12 -53.67 -95.21
CA PRO A 5 -24.51 -52.41 -95.87
C PRO A 5 -25.83 -51.82 -95.31
N SER A 6 -25.94 -50.50 -95.10
CA SER A 6 -26.35 -49.45 -96.05
C SER A 6 -27.87 -49.33 -96.29
N ARG A 7 -28.40 -48.16 -95.91
CA ARG A 7 -29.27 -47.22 -96.67
C ARG A 7 -30.75 -46.96 -96.29
N LEU A 8 -31.02 -45.64 -96.20
CA LEU A 8 -32.23 -44.79 -96.35
C LEU A 8 -33.32 -44.82 -95.24
N LEU A 9 -33.52 -43.71 -94.48
CA LEU A 9 -34.37 -42.50 -94.75
C LEU A 9 -35.86 -42.88 -95.03
N CYS A 10 -36.90 -42.35 -94.36
CA CYS A 10 -37.11 -41.04 -93.73
C CYS A 10 -38.34 -41.02 -92.77
N ALA A 11 -38.36 -40.01 -91.89
CA ALA A 11 -39.47 -39.34 -91.19
C ALA A 11 -40.35 -40.07 -90.15
N ALA A 12 -40.29 -39.65 -88.87
CA ALA A 12 -41.21 -38.65 -88.30
C ALA A 12 -40.87 -38.33 -86.82
N LEU A 13 -41.12 -37.07 -86.44
CA LEU A 13 -40.77 -36.40 -85.18
C LEU A 13 -41.39 -37.01 -83.91
N LEU A 14 -40.61 -37.04 -82.81
CA LEU A 14 -41.07 -36.60 -81.49
C LEU A 14 -39.90 -36.17 -80.61
N SER A 15 -39.83 -34.88 -80.30
CA SER A 15 -38.95 -34.29 -79.30
C SER A 15 -39.73 -34.06 -78.01
N LEU A 16 -39.28 -34.63 -76.89
CA LEU A 16 -39.51 -34.03 -75.58
C LEU A 16 -38.29 -34.24 -74.69
N ALA A 17 -37.74 -33.11 -74.26
CA ALA A 17 -36.52 -32.97 -73.48
C ALA A 17 -36.70 -33.44 -72.03
N LEU A 18 -35.68 -34.11 -71.49
CA LEU A 18 -35.46 -34.21 -70.05
C LEU A 18 -35.20 -32.81 -69.49
N THR A 19 -36.14 -32.27 -68.73
CA THR A 19 -35.88 -31.13 -67.85
C THR A 19 -35.37 -31.64 -66.51
N GLY A 20 -34.19 -31.11 -66.13
CA GLY A 20 -33.54 -31.40 -64.86
C GLY A 20 -34.37 -30.94 -63.66
N GLY A 21 -34.52 -31.83 -62.70
CA GLY A 21 -34.81 -31.47 -61.32
C GLY A 21 -33.57 -31.78 -60.50
N LEU A 22 -32.85 -30.74 -60.06
CA LEU A 22 -31.89 -30.72 -58.93
C LEU A 22 -31.14 -29.36 -58.94
N SER A 23 -31.80 -28.27 -58.52
CA SER A 23 -31.10 -26.99 -58.27
C SER A 23 -31.83 -25.98 -57.38
N ALA A 24 -33.07 -26.25 -56.93
CA ALA A 24 -33.80 -25.31 -56.08
C ALA A 24 -33.31 -25.24 -54.62
N GLY A 25 -32.71 -26.31 -54.08
CA GLY A 25 -32.31 -26.38 -52.66
C GLY A 25 -31.02 -25.63 -52.30
N PHE A 26 -30.07 -25.48 -53.24
CA PHE A 26 -28.77 -24.85 -52.98
C PHE A 26 -28.78 -23.31 -53.16
N ALA A 27 -29.69 -22.78 -53.98
CA ALA A 27 -29.79 -21.34 -54.23
C ALA A 27 -30.46 -20.58 -53.06
N GLN A 28 -31.41 -21.22 -52.36
CA GLN A 28 -32.10 -20.62 -51.22
C GLN A 28 -31.19 -20.45 -49.98
N THR A 29 -30.23 -21.35 -49.76
CA THR A 29 -29.27 -21.28 -48.64
C THR A 29 -28.16 -20.24 -48.86
N ALA A 30 -27.70 -20.04 -50.10
CA ALA A 30 -26.69 -19.04 -50.42
C ALA A 30 -27.24 -17.60 -50.36
N ALA A 31 -28.48 -17.39 -50.82
CA ALA A 31 -29.14 -16.10 -50.74
C ALA A 31 -29.50 -15.69 -49.30
N SER A 32 -29.89 -16.64 -48.43
CA SER A 32 -30.14 -16.38 -47.01
C SER A 32 -28.85 -16.07 -46.24
N GLN A 33 -27.74 -16.76 -46.54
CA GLN A 33 -26.42 -16.45 -45.98
C GLN A 33 -25.88 -15.08 -46.43
N GLN A 34 -26.04 -14.70 -47.71
CA GLN A 34 -25.70 -13.36 -48.19
C GLN A 34 -26.58 -12.27 -47.58
N SER A 35 -27.86 -12.55 -47.35
CA SER A 35 -28.81 -11.66 -46.66
C SER A 35 -28.46 -11.46 -45.18
N GLN A 36 -28.04 -12.52 -44.47
CA GLN A 36 -27.59 -12.43 -43.08
C GLN A 36 -26.25 -11.70 -42.95
N MET A 37 -25.27 -11.97 -43.82
CA MET A 37 -23.99 -11.25 -43.82
C MET A 37 -24.15 -9.74 -44.02
N ARG A 38 -25.13 -9.30 -44.82
CA ARG A 38 -25.44 -7.86 -45.00
C ARG A 38 -26.00 -7.17 -43.75
N ARG A 39 -26.48 -7.93 -42.77
CA ARG A 39 -27.11 -7.39 -41.56
C ARG A 39 -26.14 -7.21 -40.39
N CYS A 40 -25.08 -8.04 -40.36
CA CYS A 40 -24.14 -8.13 -39.24
C CYS A 40 -22.86 -7.34 -39.46
N LEU A 41 -22.60 -6.89 -40.69
CA LEU A 41 -21.47 -6.02 -41.03
C LEU A 41 -22.01 -4.67 -41.52
N PRO A 42 -21.34 -3.55 -41.19
CA PRO A 42 -21.83 -2.24 -41.55
C PRO A 42 -21.67 -2.03 -43.07
N VAL A 43 -22.71 -1.51 -43.69
CA VAL A 43 -22.70 -1.13 -45.12
C VAL A 43 -21.91 0.15 -45.40
N THR A 44 -21.65 0.95 -44.37
CA THR A 44 -20.87 2.19 -44.43
C THR A 44 -19.78 2.18 -43.37
N PRO A 45 -18.60 2.76 -43.62
CA PRO A 45 -17.58 2.91 -42.60
C PRO A 45 -18.12 3.64 -41.36
N ILE A 46 -17.81 3.11 -40.18
CA ILE A 46 -18.15 3.75 -38.90
C ILE A 46 -17.13 4.87 -38.70
N ALA A 47 -17.62 6.08 -38.44
CA ALA A 47 -16.75 7.24 -38.23
C ALA A 47 -15.86 7.04 -37.00
N ALA A 48 -14.61 7.49 -37.05
CA ALA A 48 -13.61 7.19 -36.04
C ALA A 48 -13.95 7.76 -34.65
N GLU A 49 -14.73 8.84 -34.58
CA GLU A 49 -15.22 9.44 -33.34
C GLU A 49 -16.38 8.69 -32.68
N ARG A 50 -16.85 7.62 -33.33
CA ARG A 50 -17.86 6.70 -32.82
C ARG A 50 -17.22 5.36 -32.51
N TRP A 51 -17.82 4.65 -31.58
CA TRP A 51 -17.40 3.32 -31.20
C TRP A 51 -17.71 2.32 -32.32
N ARG A 52 -16.66 1.78 -32.92
CA ARG A 52 -16.74 0.59 -33.76
C ARG A 52 -16.51 -0.64 -32.90
N GLY A 53 -17.55 -1.43 -32.67
CA GLY A 53 -17.50 -2.70 -31.94
C GLY A 53 -17.36 -3.88 -32.89
N GLU A 54 -16.31 -4.68 -32.74
CA GLU A 54 -16.03 -5.91 -33.49
C GLU A 54 -16.25 -7.12 -32.58
N TYR A 55 -17.20 -7.97 -32.92
CA TYR A 55 -17.62 -9.12 -32.11
C TYR A 55 -17.13 -10.41 -32.76
N PHE A 56 -16.45 -11.26 -31.98
CA PHE A 56 -15.83 -12.49 -32.44
C PHE A 56 -16.44 -13.70 -31.72
N GLY A 57 -16.59 -14.82 -32.44
CA GLY A 57 -17.09 -16.07 -31.88
C GLY A 57 -16.04 -16.90 -31.13
N ASN A 58 -15.01 -16.26 -30.61
CA ASN A 58 -13.93 -16.85 -29.82
C ASN A 58 -13.36 -15.77 -28.89
N ARG A 59 -12.56 -16.17 -27.90
CA ARG A 59 -12.00 -15.24 -26.90
C ARG A 59 -10.73 -14.49 -27.37
N ASP A 60 -10.13 -14.93 -28.46
CA ASP A 60 -8.77 -14.54 -28.86
C ASP A 60 -8.73 -13.60 -30.06
N PHE A 61 -9.89 -13.03 -30.44
CA PHE A 61 -10.04 -12.14 -31.61
C PHE A 61 -9.59 -12.78 -32.94
N SER A 62 -9.70 -14.11 -33.03
CA SER A 62 -9.21 -14.86 -34.19
C SER A 62 -10.23 -14.87 -35.32
N GLY A 63 -9.74 -14.78 -36.56
CA GLY A 63 -10.58 -14.73 -37.77
C GLY A 63 -11.29 -13.39 -37.96
N ASP A 64 -12.23 -13.38 -38.91
CA ASP A 64 -13.07 -12.19 -39.15
C ASP A 64 -14.13 -12.04 -38.05
N PRO A 65 -14.50 -10.80 -37.67
CA PRO A 65 -15.59 -10.58 -36.73
C PRO A 65 -16.92 -11.08 -37.32
N LEU A 66 -17.72 -11.74 -36.48
CA LEU A 66 -19.07 -12.20 -36.81
C LEU A 66 -20.07 -11.04 -36.91
N MET A 67 -19.80 -9.97 -36.15
CA MET A 67 -20.58 -8.73 -36.21
C MET A 67 -19.68 -7.53 -36.04
N VAL A 68 -19.95 -6.47 -36.80
CA VAL A 68 -19.36 -5.14 -36.59
C VAL A 68 -20.51 -4.15 -36.44
N ARG A 69 -20.53 -3.42 -35.32
CA ARG A 69 -21.63 -2.51 -34.98
C ARG A 69 -21.12 -1.12 -34.60
N ASP A 70 -21.92 -0.12 -34.95
CA ASP A 70 -21.74 1.26 -34.49
C ASP A 70 -22.45 1.45 -33.15
N GLU A 71 -21.68 1.56 -32.06
CA GLU A 71 -22.22 1.79 -30.71
C GLU A 71 -22.45 3.28 -30.41
N GLY A 72 -22.21 4.16 -31.37
CA GLY A 72 -22.35 5.59 -31.21
C GLY A 72 -21.23 6.26 -30.42
N ALA A 73 -21.55 7.41 -29.83
CA ALA A 73 -20.58 8.30 -29.19
C ALA A 73 -20.74 8.38 -27.66
N ALA A 74 -21.62 7.57 -27.07
CA ALA A 74 -21.84 7.52 -25.64
C ALA A 74 -20.82 6.58 -24.95
N ASP A 75 -20.90 6.52 -23.62
CA ASP A 75 -20.25 5.49 -22.82
C ASP A 75 -20.76 4.09 -23.22
N LEU A 76 -19.91 3.08 -23.07
CA LEU A 76 -20.31 1.69 -23.31
C LEU A 76 -20.96 1.14 -22.04
N ASN A 77 -22.14 0.54 -22.16
CA ASN A 77 -22.88 -0.01 -21.03
C ASN A 77 -23.68 -1.25 -21.48
N PHE A 78 -23.00 -2.38 -21.53
CA PHE A 78 -23.56 -3.67 -21.91
C PHE A 78 -23.75 -4.57 -20.68
N ALA A 79 -24.95 -5.14 -20.56
CA ALA A 79 -25.30 -6.11 -19.54
C ALA A 79 -26.06 -7.25 -20.22
N TRP A 80 -25.33 -8.16 -20.85
CA TRP A 80 -25.93 -9.27 -21.60
C TRP A 80 -26.46 -10.37 -20.68
N GLY A 81 -25.96 -10.44 -19.43
CA GLY A 81 -26.31 -11.53 -18.52
C GLY A 81 -25.93 -12.86 -19.16
N LEU A 82 -26.84 -13.83 -19.17
CA LEU A 82 -26.62 -15.15 -19.79
C LEU A 82 -26.91 -15.18 -21.31
N SER A 83 -27.16 -14.02 -21.93
CA SER A 83 -27.58 -13.93 -23.34
C SER A 83 -26.42 -13.62 -24.28
N SER A 84 -26.58 -13.99 -25.54
CA SER A 84 -25.66 -13.56 -26.61
C SER A 84 -25.78 -12.06 -26.90
N PRO A 85 -24.65 -11.37 -27.20
CA PRO A 85 -24.68 -10.02 -27.75
C PRO A 85 -25.47 -9.87 -29.05
N SER A 86 -25.48 -10.91 -29.88
CA SER A 86 -26.27 -10.98 -31.12
C SER A 86 -26.32 -12.42 -31.65
N ALA A 87 -27.34 -13.16 -31.22
CA ALA A 87 -27.57 -14.53 -31.70
C ALA A 87 -27.91 -14.56 -33.20
N GLU A 88 -28.55 -13.52 -33.73
CA GLU A 88 -28.87 -13.41 -35.16
C GLU A 88 -27.61 -13.30 -36.05
N CYS A 89 -26.52 -12.80 -35.49
CA CYS A 89 -25.20 -12.71 -36.14
C CYS A 89 -24.26 -13.85 -35.77
N GLY A 90 -24.75 -14.87 -35.04
CA GLY A 90 -23.96 -16.04 -34.68
C GLY A 90 -22.94 -15.81 -33.56
N VAL A 91 -22.98 -14.67 -32.87
CA VAL A 91 -22.17 -14.47 -31.66
C VAL A 91 -22.71 -15.43 -30.58
N PRO A 92 -21.88 -16.30 -29.98
CA PRO A 92 -22.36 -17.22 -28.94
C PRO A 92 -22.65 -16.47 -27.63
N SER A 93 -23.42 -17.09 -26.73
CA SER A 93 -23.63 -16.55 -25.36
C SER A 93 -22.39 -16.64 -24.49
N ASP A 94 -21.53 -17.63 -24.77
CA ASP A 94 -20.30 -17.92 -24.03
C ASP A 94 -19.13 -18.00 -25.02
N ASN A 95 -17.90 -17.81 -24.56
CA ASN A 95 -16.68 -17.90 -25.38
C ASN A 95 -16.66 -16.93 -26.58
N PHE A 96 -17.02 -15.67 -26.34
CA PHE A 96 -16.93 -14.61 -27.33
C PHE A 96 -15.93 -13.52 -26.88
N SER A 97 -15.52 -12.67 -27.81
CA SER A 97 -14.77 -11.46 -27.49
C SER A 97 -15.26 -10.28 -28.29
N VAL A 98 -14.99 -9.08 -27.78
CA VAL A 98 -15.35 -7.83 -28.45
C VAL A 98 -14.22 -6.83 -28.34
N ARG A 99 -13.92 -6.16 -29.46
CA ARG A 99 -12.99 -5.04 -29.53
C ARG A 99 -13.75 -3.79 -29.93
N TRP A 100 -13.74 -2.78 -29.07
CA TRP A 100 -14.25 -1.45 -29.40
C TRP A 100 -13.09 -0.50 -29.67
N THR A 101 -13.18 0.22 -30.78
CA THR A 101 -12.22 1.27 -31.15
C THR A 101 -12.93 2.61 -31.31
N ARG A 102 -12.36 3.68 -30.75
CA ARG A 102 -12.82 5.05 -30.93
C ARG A 102 -11.69 6.05 -30.76
N THR A 103 -11.65 7.07 -31.62
CA THR A 103 -10.78 8.23 -31.50
C THR A 103 -11.53 9.36 -30.82
N ILE A 104 -11.02 9.87 -29.70
CA ILE A 104 -11.59 11.00 -28.97
C ILE A 104 -10.71 12.25 -29.14
N ALA A 105 -11.33 13.43 -29.13
CA ALA A 105 -10.61 14.69 -29.07
C ALA A 105 -10.74 15.29 -27.66
N VAL A 106 -9.62 15.60 -27.02
CA VAL A 106 -9.56 16.09 -25.65
C VAL A 106 -8.74 17.37 -25.54
N ILE A 107 -8.97 18.13 -24.48
CA ILE A 107 -8.05 19.19 -24.05
C ILE A 107 -6.93 18.59 -23.20
N ALA A 108 -5.83 19.33 -23.03
CA ALA A 108 -4.76 18.87 -22.15
C ALA A 108 -5.26 18.80 -20.70
N GLY A 109 -4.97 17.70 -20.00
CA GLY A 109 -5.35 17.54 -18.59
C GLY A 109 -5.34 16.09 -18.12
N LEU A 110 -5.65 15.88 -16.84
CA LEU A 110 -5.80 14.55 -16.27
C LEU A 110 -7.20 14.01 -16.59
N TYR A 111 -7.25 12.78 -17.07
CA TYR A 111 -8.48 12.04 -17.37
C TYR A 111 -8.52 10.76 -16.55
N ARG A 112 -9.71 10.43 -16.03
CA ARG A 112 -9.98 9.13 -15.38
C ARG A 112 -10.70 8.25 -16.38
N PHE A 113 -10.15 7.08 -16.66
CA PHE A 113 -10.82 6.03 -17.43
C PHE A 113 -11.28 4.95 -16.46
N THR A 114 -12.53 4.48 -16.61
CA THR A 114 -13.09 3.43 -15.74
C THR A 114 -13.72 2.34 -16.59
N ALA A 115 -13.29 1.10 -16.37
CA ALA A 115 -13.82 -0.08 -17.03
C ALA A 115 -14.34 -1.09 -15.99
N THR A 116 -15.49 -1.69 -16.26
CA THR A 116 -16.05 -2.80 -15.51
C THR A 116 -16.27 -3.96 -16.46
N GLY A 117 -15.85 -5.17 -16.10
CA GLY A 117 -16.02 -6.35 -16.93
C GLY A 117 -16.15 -7.64 -16.13
N ASP A 118 -16.95 -8.54 -16.69
CA ASP A 118 -17.14 -9.96 -16.34
C ASP A 118 -17.25 -10.70 -17.69
N ASP A 119 -16.26 -11.47 -18.18
CA ASP A 119 -14.96 -11.78 -17.59
C ASP A 119 -13.86 -10.69 -17.77
N GLY A 120 -12.95 -10.89 -18.73
CA GLY A 120 -11.67 -10.21 -18.81
C GLY A 120 -11.72 -9.01 -19.76
N PHE A 121 -10.98 -7.97 -19.44
CA PHE A 121 -10.94 -6.74 -20.23
C PHE A 121 -9.57 -6.06 -20.16
N ARG A 122 -9.24 -5.30 -21.19
CA ARG A 122 -8.06 -4.41 -21.19
C ARG A 122 -8.32 -3.14 -21.98
N LEU A 123 -7.69 -2.07 -21.53
CA LEU A 123 -7.79 -0.74 -22.13
C LEU A 123 -6.43 -0.35 -22.69
N LEU A 124 -6.42 0.03 -23.97
CA LEU A 124 -5.29 0.64 -24.62
C LEU A 124 -5.63 2.09 -24.98
N LEU A 125 -4.68 2.98 -24.72
CA LEU A 125 -4.72 4.37 -25.13
C LEU A 125 -3.49 4.65 -25.98
N ASP A 126 -3.71 5.11 -27.22
CA ASP A 126 -2.66 5.34 -28.23
C ASP A 126 -1.72 4.14 -28.41
N GLY A 127 -2.29 2.94 -28.35
CA GLY A 127 -1.56 1.67 -28.49
C GLY A 127 -0.82 1.21 -27.23
N GLN A 128 -0.80 1.99 -26.15
CA GLN A 128 -0.24 1.57 -24.86
C GLN A 128 -1.32 0.97 -23.97
N THR A 129 -1.06 -0.20 -23.41
CA THR A 129 -1.98 -0.84 -22.44
C THR A 129 -1.91 -0.11 -21.11
N VAL A 130 -3.05 0.42 -20.65
CA VAL A 130 -3.17 1.22 -19.42
C VAL A 130 -4.05 0.57 -18.35
N ILE A 131 -4.89 -0.40 -18.74
CA ILE A 131 -5.55 -1.36 -17.83
C ILE A 131 -5.38 -2.75 -18.44
N GLU A 132 -4.94 -3.72 -17.64
CA GLU A 132 -4.74 -5.11 -18.05
C GLU A 132 -5.41 -6.05 -17.04
N GLU A 133 -6.67 -6.41 -17.27
CA GLU A 133 -7.42 -7.42 -16.50
C GLU A 133 -7.82 -8.57 -17.42
N TRP A 134 -6.86 -9.12 -18.16
CA TRP A 134 -7.08 -10.17 -19.15
C TRP A 134 -7.10 -11.57 -18.53
N ARG A 135 -8.08 -11.82 -17.66
CA ARG A 135 -8.26 -13.10 -16.95
C ARG A 135 -9.74 -13.39 -16.69
N GLU A 136 -10.06 -14.66 -16.45
CA GLU A 136 -11.39 -15.10 -16.01
C GLU A 136 -11.67 -14.60 -14.60
N GLN A 137 -12.81 -13.94 -14.40
CA GLN A 137 -13.17 -13.29 -13.14
C GLN A 137 -14.63 -12.83 -13.18
N PHE A 138 -15.29 -12.84 -12.02
CA PHE A 138 -16.54 -12.10 -11.87
C PHE A 138 -16.34 -10.60 -12.03
N ASN A 139 -17.44 -9.88 -12.23
CA ASN A 139 -17.51 -8.43 -12.36
C ASN A 139 -16.46 -7.66 -11.51
N GLN A 140 -15.44 -7.11 -12.17
CA GLN A 140 -14.43 -6.26 -11.58
C GLN A 140 -14.47 -4.86 -12.21
N THR A 141 -14.21 -3.84 -11.38
CA THR A 141 -14.06 -2.45 -11.85
C THR A 141 -12.63 -1.99 -11.65
N LYS A 142 -12.04 -1.37 -12.68
CA LYS A 142 -10.73 -0.72 -12.62
C LYS A 142 -10.81 0.70 -13.17
N SER A 143 -10.01 1.57 -12.57
CA SER A 143 -9.80 2.92 -13.06
C SER A 143 -8.31 3.23 -13.20
N VAL A 144 -7.97 4.09 -14.15
CA VAL A 144 -6.62 4.66 -14.32
C VAL A 144 -6.71 6.15 -14.61
N GLU A 145 -5.84 6.95 -13.99
CA GLU A 145 -5.70 8.37 -14.29
C GLU A 145 -4.50 8.64 -15.21
N LEU A 146 -4.74 9.31 -16.34
CA LEU A 146 -3.73 9.58 -17.36
C LEU A 146 -3.74 11.05 -17.75
N ASN A 147 -2.55 11.64 -17.88
CA ASN A 147 -2.43 13.01 -18.35
C ASN A 147 -2.37 13.00 -19.87
N LEU A 148 -3.40 13.55 -20.52
CA LEU A 148 -3.49 13.59 -21.97
C LEU A 148 -3.03 14.95 -22.47
N SER A 149 -2.36 14.94 -23.62
CA SER A 149 -2.12 16.15 -24.40
C SER A 149 -3.42 16.63 -25.05
N ALA A 150 -3.49 17.92 -25.41
CA ALA A 150 -4.58 18.36 -26.26
C ALA A 150 -4.47 17.70 -27.64
N GLY A 151 -5.56 17.16 -28.17
CA GLY A 151 -5.57 16.51 -29.48
C GLY A 151 -6.42 15.25 -29.55
N LYS A 152 -6.15 14.44 -30.58
CA LYS A 152 -6.84 13.17 -30.83
C LYS A 152 -6.10 12.02 -30.16
N HIS A 153 -6.84 11.17 -29.45
CA HIS A 153 -6.33 9.96 -28.81
C HIS A 153 -7.17 8.76 -29.23
N LEU A 154 -6.51 7.63 -29.55
CA LEU A 154 -7.17 6.38 -29.89
C LEU A 154 -7.40 5.56 -28.63
N ILE A 155 -8.66 5.23 -28.36
CA ILE A 155 -9.04 4.26 -27.35
C ILE A 155 -9.34 2.92 -28.02
N VAL A 156 -8.75 1.87 -27.49
CA VAL A 156 -9.12 0.48 -27.79
C VAL A 156 -9.51 -0.20 -26.48
N LEU A 157 -10.75 -0.63 -26.37
CA LEU A 157 -11.23 -1.46 -25.26
C LEU A 157 -11.45 -2.87 -25.78
N GLU A 158 -10.81 -3.84 -25.17
CA GLU A 158 -10.93 -5.24 -25.50
C GLU A 158 -11.55 -6.00 -24.33
N TYR A 159 -12.36 -7.00 -24.65
CA TYR A 159 -13.12 -7.79 -23.70
C TYR A 159 -13.27 -9.22 -24.19
N PHE A 160 -13.30 -10.19 -23.27
CA PHE A 160 -13.77 -11.53 -23.56
C PHE A 160 -14.74 -12.02 -22.48
N GLU A 161 -15.64 -12.90 -22.90
CA GLU A 161 -16.51 -13.70 -22.05
C GLU A 161 -16.16 -15.17 -22.21
N ARG A 162 -16.00 -15.91 -21.11
CA ARG A 162 -15.83 -17.36 -21.16
C ARG A 162 -17.14 -18.08 -20.91
N TYR A 163 -17.79 -17.86 -19.76
CA TYR A 163 -19.05 -18.50 -19.43
C TYR A 163 -19.84 -17.75 -18.36
N GLY A 164 -21.17 -17.80 -18.47
CA GLY A 164 -22.04 -17.27 -17.44
C GLY A 164 -22.51 -15.85 -17.76
N SER A 165 -22.35 -14.93 -16.82
CA SER A 165 -22.98 -13.60 -16.91
C SER A 165 -22.04 -12.55 -17.51
N ALA A 166 -22.26 -12.20 -18.77
CA ALA A 166 -21.45 -11.23 -19.47
C ALA A 166 -21.87 -9.77 -19.17
N THR A 167 -20.91 -8.93 -18.76
CA THR A 167 -21.09 -7.48 -18.55
C THR A 167 -19.86 -6.70 -19.00
N LEU A 168 -20.07 -5.54 -19.63
CA LEU A 168 -19.03 -4.56 -19.87
C LEU A 168 -19.57 -3.13 -19.69
N LYS A 169 -18.89 -2.32 -18.88
CA LYS A 169 -19.13 -0.88 -18.80
C LYS A 169 -17.83 -0.12 -18.97
N PHE A 170 -17.87 0.98 -19.72
CA PHE A 170 -16.70 1.84 -19.90
C PHE A 170 -17.11 3.29 -20.06
N ASN A 171 -16.46 4.14 -19.27
CA ASN A 171 -16.60 5.58 -19.31
C ASN A 171 -15.24 6.26 -19.06
N TRP A 172 -15.17 7.55 -19.41
CA TRP A 172 -14.06 8.40 -19.02
C TRP A 172 -14.52 9.83 -18.82
N GLU A 173 -13.79 10.55 -17.99
CA GLU A 173 -14.08 11.95 -17.69
C GLU A 173 -12.79 12.75 -17.56
N ASN A 174 -12.88 14.05 -17.90
CA ASN A 174 -11.85 15.00 -17.50
C ASN A 174 -11.92 15.12 -15.98
N ALA A 175 -10.79 14.94 -15.30
CA ALA A 175 -10.70 14.89 -13.85
C ALA A 175 -9.83 16.05 -13.33
N PRO A 176 -10.30 17.32 -13.46
CA PRO A 176 -9.50 18.51 -13.11
C PRO A 176 -9.19 18.59 -11.62
N CYS A 177 -9.97 17.87 -10.81
CA CYS A 177 -9.83 17.75 -9.36
C CYS A 177 -8.76 16.76 -8.93
N LEU A 178 -8.11 16.06 -9.87
CA LEU A 178 -7.09 15.07 -9.58
C LEU A 178 -5.75 15.59 -10.10
N VAL A 179 -4.83 15.90 -9.20
CA VAL A 179 -3.50 16.42 -9.53
C VAL A 179 -2.44 15.34 -9.33
N LYS A 180 -1.46 15.28 -10.23
CA LYS A 180 -0.26 14.46 -10.02
C LYS A 180 0.65 15.14 -9.00
N VAL A 181 0.96 14.45 -7.91
CA VAL A 181 1.77 14.97 -6.81
C VAL A 181 3.12 14.24 -6.76
N ALA A 182 4.20 14.98 -6.53
CA ALA A 182 5.54 14.40 -6.36
C ALA A 182 5.62 13.60 -5.05
N GLY A 183 6.42 12.53 -5.03
CA GLY A 183 6.49 11.60 -3.90
C GLY A 183 7.05 12.20 -2.60
N ASP A 184 7.81 13.30 -2.69
CA ASP A 184 8.38 14.04 -1.56
C ASP A 184 7.43 15.10 -0.98
N ARG A 185 6.23 15.22 -1.54
CA ARG A 185 5.15 16.10 -1.13
C ARG A 185 3.94 15.28 -0.67
N TRP A 186 3.07 15.90 0.12
CA TRP A 186 1.84 15.29 0.59
C TRP A 186 0.84 15.17 -0.56
N ARG A 187 0.70 13.95 -1.08
CA ARG A 187 -0.41 13.61 -1.96
C ARG A 187 -1.63 13.36 -1.09
N GLY A 188 -2.54 14.33 -1.02
CA GLY A 188 -3.81 14.23 -0.32
C GLY A 188 -4.91 13.67 -1.23
N GLU A 189 -5.42 12.49 -0.92
CA GLU A 189 -6.54 11.84 -1.58
C GLU A 189 -7.79 12.02 -0.74
N TYR A 190 -8.80 12.69 -1.28
CA TYR A 190 -10.02 13.08 -0.59
C TYR A 190 -11.20 12.29 -1.13
N PHE A 191 -11.97 11.69 -0.24
CA PHE A 191 -13.07 10.77 -0.56
C PHE A 191 -14.39 11.36 -0.04
N ALA A 192 -15.45 11.30 -0.85
CA ALA A 192 -16.81 11.68 -0.48
C ALA A 192 -17.52 10.62 0.38
N ASN A 193 -16.79 10.02 1.31
CA ASN A 193 -17.26 9.11 2.35
C ASN A 193 -16.21 9.08 3.48
N ASP A 194 -16.62 8.69 4.67
CA ASP A 194 -15.79 8.54 5.88
C ASP A 194 -14.93 7.25 5.90
N LYS A 195 -15.04 6.40 4.87
CA LYS A 195 -14.46 5.03 4.87
C LYS A 195 -13.21 4.86 4.02
N LEU A 196 -12.70 5.94 3.42
CA LEU A 196 -11.59 5.89 2.45
C LEU A 196 -11.86 4.90 1.30
N SER A 197 -13.12 4.78 0.90
CA SER A 197 -13.58 3.77 -0.05
C SER A 197 -13.84 4.36 -1.43
N GLY A 198 -13.64 3.53 -2.46
CA GLY A 198 -13.80 3.94 -3.86
C GLY A 198 -12.65 4.82 -4.36
N ALA A 199 -12.88 5.50 -5.47
CA ALA A 199 -11.94 6.46 -6.03
C ALA A 199 -12.02 7.81 -5.29
N PRO A 200 -10.90 8.52 -5.09
CA PRO A 200 -10.93 9.86 -4.51
C PRO A 200 -11.59 10.84 -5.48
N THR A 201 -12.39 11.75 -4.93
CA THR A 201 -13.06 12.83 -5.66
C THR A 201 -12.11 14.02 -5.89
N LEU A 202 -11.12 14.18 -5.01
CA LEU A 202 -10.08 15.19 -5.11
C LEU A 202 -8.72 14.58 -4.80
N VAL A 203 -7.73 14.87 -5.61
CA VAL A 203 -6.32 14.64 -5.28
C VAL A 203 -5.60 15.97 -5.41
N ARG A 204 -5.01 16.45 -4.31
CA ARG A 204 -4.26 17.70 -4.28
C ARG A 204 -2.87 17.53 -3.70
N ASP A 205 -2.02 18.47 -4.07
CA ASP A 205 -0.70 18.65 -3.51
C ASP A 205 -0.81 19.54 -2.26
N ASP A 206 -0.72 18.91 -1.09
CA ASP A 206 -0.82 19.59 0.21
C ASP A 206 0.55 20.05 0.74
N GLY A 207 1.54 20.17 -0.15
CA GLY A 207 2.85 20.73 0.17
C GLY A 207 3.81 19.73 0.82
N ASN A 208 4.92 20.25 1.34
CA ASN A 208 5.95 19.48 2.04
C ASN A 208 6.12 19.90 3.51
N ALA A 209 5.29 20.82 3.98
CA ALA A 209 5.21 21.21 5.38
C ALA A 209 4.44 20.14 6.19
N PHE A 210 4.34 20.36 7.50
CA PHE A 210 3.41 19.62 8.35
C PHE A 210 1.97 19.89 7.94
N LEU A 211 1.09 18.89 8.11
CA LEU A 211 -0.32 19.05 7.75
C LEU A 211 -0.99 19.91 8.81
N LYS A 212 -1.65 20.98 8.37
CA LYS A 212 -2.39 21.88 9.24
C LYS A 212 -3.66 22.34 8.55
N PHE A 213 -4.73 21.64 8.83
CA PHE A 213 -6.08 21.87 8.35
C PHE A 213 -7.00 22.21 9.53
N ASP A 214 -6.68 23.32 10.19
CA ASP A 214 -7.42 23.89 11.33
C ASP A 214 -8.55 24.82 10.91
N LYS A 215 -8.70 25.06 9.60
CA LYS A 215 -9.62 26.06 9.03
C LYS A 215 -10.84 25.48 8.36
N TRP A 216 -10.96 24.16 8.17
CA TRP A 216 -12.17 23.62 7.56
C TRP A 216 -13.38 23.92 8.45
N GLY A 217 -13.32 23.54 9.74
CA GLY A 217 -14.47 23.73 10.62
C GLY A 217 -15.69 23.06 9.99
N LEU A 218 -16.80 23.79 9.85
CA LEU A 218 -18.03 23.29 9.20
C LEU A 218 -18.00 23.32 7.66
N ARG A 219 -16.83 23.52 7.03
CA ARG A 219 -16.71 23.71 5.57
C ARG A 219 -16.05 22.54 4.89
N SER A 220 -16.41 22.36 3.63
CA SER A 220 -15.79 21.40 2.74
C SER A 220 -14.28 21.65 2.55
N PRO A 221 -13.47 20.59 2.38
CA PRO A 221 -12.07 20.71 2.00
C PRO A 221 -11.83 21.39 0.64
N ASN A 222 -12.81 21.34 -0.27
CA ASN A 222 -12.81 21.99 -1.58
C ASN A 222 -14.24 21.97 -2.18
N GLU A 223 -14.95 23.10 -2.18
CA GLU A 223 -16.35 23.16 -2.61
C GLU A 223 -16.61 22.83 -4.09
N SER A 224 -15.59 22.92 -4.95
CA SER A 224 -15.72 22.59 -6.37
C SER A 224 -15.59 21.09 -6.62
N CYS A 225 -14.67 20.44 -5.93
CA CYS A 225 -14.28 19.06 -6.17
C CYS A 225 -14.83 18.06 -5.16
N LEU A 226 -15.05 18.48 -3.91
CA LEU A 226 -15.58 17.65 -2.84
C LEU A 226 -16.63 18.48 -2.07
N LYS A 227 -17.89 18.43 -2.48
CA LYS A 227 -18.94 19.27 -1.85
C LYS A 227 -19.29 18.87 -0.40
N ALA A 228 -18.88 17.68 0.02
CA ALA A 228 -19.15 17.16 1.35
C ALA A 228 -18.51 18.05 2.43
N THR A 229 -19.33 18.51 3.38
CA THR A 229 -18.91 19.20 4.61
C THR A 229 -18.69 18.23 5.76
N ASP A 230 -19.41 17.12 5.73
CA ASP A 230 -19.41 16.02 6.68
C ASP A 230 -19.25 14.70 5.91
N ASN A 231 -19.00 13.59 6.61
CA ASN A 231 -18.87 12.26 6.01
C ASN A 231 -17.84 12.22 4.87
N PHE A 232 -16.65 12.75 5.11
CA PHE A 232 -15.55 12.67 4.15
C PHE A 232 -14.31 12.08 4.82
N SER A 233 -13.37 11.61 4.02
CA SER A 233 -12.12 11.08 4.52
C SER A 233 -10.97 11.46 3.62
N VAL A 234 -9.77 11.40 4.19
CA VAL A 234 -8.55 11.83 3.49
C VAL A 234 -7.41 10.88 3.81
N ARG A 235 -6.65 10.52 2.77
CA ARG A 235 -5.36 9.84 2.88
C ARG A 235 -4.27 10.74 2.36
N TRP A 236 -3.35 11.16 3.22
CA TRP A 236 -2.12 11.81 2.82
C TRP A 236 -0.99 10.82 2.77
N THR A 237 -0.27 10.79 1.65
CA THR A 237 0.95 9.99 1.50
C THR A 237 2.11 10.89 1.12
N ARG A 238 3.25 10.70 1.79
CA ARG A 238 4.52 11.35 1.45
C ARG A 238 5.68 10.42 1.76
N THR A 239 6.73 10.48 0.95
CA THR A 239 8.03 9.88 1.27
C THR A 239 9.00 10.95 1.72
N THR A 240 9.69 10.73 2.84
CA THR A 240 10.69 11.67 3.34
C THR A 240 11.86 10.92 3.97
N THR A 241 13.04 11.53 3.98
CA THR A 241 14.25 10.96 4.57
C THR A 241 14.30 11.29 6.06
N PHE A 242 14.57 10.30 6.89
CA PHE A 242 14.84 10.45 8.32
C PHE A 242 16.28 10.05 8.62
N PRO A 243 17.01 10.82 9.44
CA PRO A 243 18.11 10.29 10.24
C PRO A 243 17.62 9.16 11.15
N GLN A 244 18.53 8.26 11.55
CA GLN A 244 18.20 7.29 12.59
C GLN A 244 17.94 8.00 13.91
N GLY A 245 16.84 7.64 14.58
CA GLY A 245 16.52 8.20 15.90
C GLY A 245 15.10 7.89 16.35
N PHE A 246 14.80 8.30 17.57
CA PHE A 246 13.43 8.31 18.07
C PHE A 246 12.76 9.60 17.62
N TYR A 247 11.53 9.51 17.14
CA TYR A 247 10.72 10.63 16.69
C TYR A 247 9.40 10.65 17.44
N ARG A 248 8.98 11.86 17.80
CA ARG A 248 7.68 12.11 18.39
C ARG A 248 6.73 12.62 17.32
N PHE A 249 5.70 11.87 17.02
CA PHE A 249 4.62 12.27 16.13
C PHE A 249 3.44 12.78 16.96
N ARG A 250 2.86 13.91 16.54
CA ARG A 250 1.75 14.57 17.20
C ARG A 250 0.63 14.80 16.21
N PHE A 251 -0.60 14.53 16.64
CA PHE A 251 -1.77 14.79 15.83
C PHE A 251 -2.92 15.30 16.69
N THR A 252 -3.62 16.31 16.21
CA THR A 252 -4.92 16.74 16.72
C THR A 252 -5.93 16.45 15.63
N ALA A 253 -6.95 15.66 15.93
CA ALA A 253 -7.95 15.27 14.94
C ALA A 253 -9.36 15.36 15.53
N ASP A 254 -10.25 15.88 14.70
CA ASP A 254 -11.71 15.86 14.82
C ASP A 254 -12.21 15.44 13.43
N ASP A 255 -12.51 14.17 13.12
CA ASP A 255 -12.63 12.99 14.01
C ASP A 255 -11.40 12.03 14.02
N GLY A 256 -11.48 10.92 13.28
CA GLY A 256 -10.60 9.78 13.45
C GLY A 256 -9.30 9.93 12.68
N VAL A 257 -8.22 9.33 13.21
CA VAL A 257 -6.88 9.42 12.60
C VAL A 257 -6.09 8.12 12.72
N ARG A 258 -5.29 7.80 11.70
CA ARG A 258 -4.32 6.71 11.69
C ARG A 258 -2.98 7.17 11.12
N LEU A 259 -1.90 6.62 11.65
CA LEU A 259 -0.55 6.82 11.15
C LEU A 259 0.04 5.48 10.70
N PHE A 260 0.56 5.46 9.48
CA PHE A 260 1.39 4.36 8.97
C PHE A 260 2.78 4.87 8.62
N ILE A 261 3.77 4.05 8.94
CA ILE A 261 5.15 4.22 8.48
C ILE A 261 5.53 2.96 7.73
N ASP A 262 5.97 3.09 6.48
CA ASP A 262 6.34 1.99 5.59
C ASP A 262 5.25 0.91 5.50
N LYS A 263 3.99 1.36 5.34
CA LYS A 263 2.77 0.52 5.27
C LYS A 263 2.41 -0.21 6.57
N GLN A 264 3.18 -0.04 7.64
CA GLN A 264 2.85 -0.61 8.95
C GLN A 264 2.05 0.39 9.76
N LEU A 265 0.90 -0.04 10.30
CA LEU A 265 0.12 0.76 11.24
C LEU A 265 0.93 1.01 12.52
N LYS A 266 1.12 2.27 12.87
CA LYS A 266 1.87 2.71 14.06
C LYS A 266 0.99 3.34 15.12
N PHE A 267 -0.11 3.96 14.71
CA PHE A 267 -1.09 4.53 15.62
C PHE A 267 -2.48 4.49 15.00
N GLU A 268 -3.49 4.27 15.85
CA GLU A 268 -4.89 4.28 15.47
C GLU A 268 -5.79 4.88 16.55
N ALA A 269 -6.59 5.86 16.13
CA ALA A 269 -7.77 6.36 16.82
C ALA A 269 -8.89 6.55 15.77
N TRP A 270 -9.33 5.45 15.15
CA TRP A 270 -10.34 5.47 14.08
C TRP A 270 -11.77 5.42 14.64
N ARG A 271 -12.18 6.50 15.31
CA ARG A 271 -13.50 6.69 15.94
C ARG A 271 -13.82 8.18 16.00
N ASP A 272 -15.08 8.52 16.22
CA ASP A 272 -15.50 9.89 16.49
C ASP A 272 -14.82 10.42 17.76
N GLN A 273 -14.19 11.59 17.66
CA GLN A 273 -13.41 12.19 18.75
C GLN A 273 -13.01 13.64 18.40
N ASN A 274 -12.61 14.41 19.40
CA ASN A 274 -11.80 15.62 19.19
C ASN A 274 -10.67 15.62 20.20
N THR A 275 -9.49 15.13 19.82
CA THR A 275 -8.42 14.87 20.78
C THR A 275 -7.04 14.96 20.15
N ALA A 276 -6.10 15.49 20.93
CA ALA A 276 -4.68 15.47 20.63
C ALA A 276 -4.04 14.17 21.12
N HIS A 277 -3.19 13.58 20.28
CA HIS A 277 -2.46 12.35 20.56
C HIS A 277 -0.98 12.52 20.28
N THR A 278 -0.17 11.64 20.86
CA THR A 278 1.26 11.60 20.65
C THR A 278 1.72 10.14 20.59
N VAL A 279 2.60 9.82 19.65
CA VAL A 279 3.24 8.52 19.54
C VAL A 279 4.74 8.70 19.30
N ASP A 280 5.54 7.97 20.06
CA ASP A 280 6.99 7.97 19.94
C ASP A 280 7.45 6.70 19.21
N LEU A 281 8.22 6.87 18.14
CA LEU A 281 8.65 5.78 17.25
C LEU A 281 10.16 5.84 17.00
N GLU A 282 10.83 4.69 17.05
CA GLU A 282 12.19 4.58 16.53
C GLU A 282 12.16 4.39 15.01
N LEU A 283 12.88 5.25 14.29
CA LEU A 283 13.07 5.14 12.84
C LEU A 283 14.54 4.87 12.53
N LYS A 284 14.76 4.04 11.50
CA LYS A 284 16.07 3.82 10.92
C LYS A 284 16.45 5.00 10.04
N ALA A 285 17.74 5.12 9.71
CA ALA A 285 18.16 6.09 8.70
C ALA A 285 17.65 5.65 7.31
N GLY A 286 17.09 6.59 6.55
CA GLY A 286 16.69 6.35 5.17
C GLY A 286 15.36 6.98 4.79
N ASN A 287 14.88 6.60 3.61
CA ASN A 287 13.58 7.04 3.10
C ASN A 287 12.47 6.21 3.73
N HIS A 288 11.48 6.90 4.29
CA HIS A 288 10.29 6.30 4.86
C HIS A 288 9.05 6.86 4.17
N THR A 289 8.07 6.00 3.91
CA THR A 289 6.74 6.42 3.49
C THR A 289 5.90 6.69 4.74
N VAL A 290 5.43 7.92 4.88
CA VAL A 290 4.50 8.34 5.92
C VAL A 290 3.10 8.44 5.31
N VAL A 291 2.15 7.75 5.91
CA VAL A 291 0.72 7.85 5.55
C VAL A 291 -0.07 8.31 6.75
N VAL A 292 -0.83 9.38 6.58
CA VAL A 292 -1.83 9.83 7.54
C VAL A 292 -3.20 9.61 6.93
N GLU A 293 -4.05 8.89 7.63
CA GLU A 293 -5.44 8.72 7.25
C GLU A 293 -6.33 9.43 8.25
N TYR A 294 -7.39 10.05 7.76
CA TYR A 294 -8.33 10.86 8.54
C TYR A 294 -9.75 10.64 8.04
N PHE A 295 -10.74 10.72 8.93
CA PHE A 295 -12.12 10.93 8.54
C PHE A 295 -12.79 12.02 9.37
N GLU A 296 -13.76 12.66 8.75
CA GLU A 296 -14.75 13.53 9.37
C GLU A 296 -16.11 12.85 9.27
N HIS A 297 -16.79 12.66 10.40
CA HIS A 297 -18.14 12.12 10.41
C HIS A 297 -19.18 13.24 10.44
N LEU A 298 -19.22 14.04 11.50
CA LEU A 298 -20.19 15.12 11.68
C LEU A 298 -19.57 16.30 12.44
N GLY A 299 -19.87 17.51 11.99
CA GLY A 299 -19.53 18.73 12.71
C GLY A 299 -18.27 19.39 12.16
N SER A 300 -17.29 19.59 13.04
CA SER A 300 -16.14 20.46 12.75
C SER A 300 -14.93 19.66 12.36
N ALA A 301 -14.54 19.72 11.09
CA ALA A 301 -13.35 19.06 10.60
C ALA A 301 -12.06 19.78 11.03
N LEU A 302 -11.15 19.05 11.68
CA LEU A 302 -9.82 19.53 12.06
C LEU A 302 -8.77 18.42 11.94
N LEU A 303 -7.63 18.75 11.32
CA LEU A 303 -6.41 17.94 11.41
C LEU A 303 -5.17 18.82 11.56
N GLU A 304 -4.38 18.55 12.59
CA GLU A 304 -2.99 18.98 12.66
C GLU A 304 -2.10 17.75 12.80
N PHE A 305 -1.02 17.65 12.03
CA PHE A 305 -0.06 16.55 12.10
C PHE A 305 1.37 17.04 11.91
N ASN A 306 2.22 16.79 12.90
CA ASN A 306 3.64 17.14 12.87
C ASN A 306 4.50 16.08 13.58
N TRP A 307 5.82 16.19 13.42
CA TRP A 307 6.77 15.38 14.17
C TRP A 307 8.06 16.14 14.48
N GLU A 308 8.78 15.66 15.49
CA GLU A 308 10.07 16.17 15.91
C GLU A 308 11.00 15.02 16.32
N LEU A 309 12.32 15.23 16.24
CA LEU A 309 13.28 14.31 16.85
C LEU A 309 13.03 14.29 18.37
N HIS A 310 12.96 13.11 18.96
CA HIS A 310 12.62 12.96 20.36
C HIS A 310 13.72 13.58 21.24
N PRO A 311 13.40 14.53 22.13
CA PRO A 311 14.42 15.29 22.86
C PRO A 311 15.16 14.48 23.93
N CYS A 312 14.62 13.32 24.33
CA CYS A 312 15.10 12.54 25.47
C CYS A 312 15.35 11.06 25.18
N LEU A 313 15.08 10.57 23.96
CA LEU A 313 15.31 9.17 23.61
C LEU A 313 16.36 9.16 22.50
N THR A 314 17.47 8.50 22.75
CA THR A 314 18.54 8.33 21.76
C THR A 314 18.68 6.87 21.37
N ASN A 315 19.09 6.62 20.13
CA ASN A 315 19.60 5.30 19.78
C ASN A 315 21.01 5.12 20.36
N VAL A 316 21.32 3.92 20.84
CA VAL A 316 22.59 3.60 21.50
C VAL A 316 23.20 2.38 20.84
N ALA A 317 24.48 2.47 20.48
CA ALA A 317 25.21 1.36 19.88
C ALA A 317 25.25 0.16 20.85
N PRO A 318 25.18 -1.10 20.36
CA PRO A 318 25.08 -2.26 21.25
C PRO A 318 26.28 -2.44 22.19
N ASP A 319 27.46 -1.95 21.82
CA ASP A 319 28.71 -1.99 22.58
C ASP A 319 28.89 -0.77 23.53
N HIS A 320 27.91 0.13 23.57
CA HIS A 320 27.79 1.20 24.56
C HIS A 320 26.77 0.84 25.64
N TRP A 321 26.84 1.52 26.78
CA TRP A 321 25.82 1.44 27.82
C TRP A 321 24.56 2.20 27.40
N ARG A 322 23.53 1.45 27.01
CA ARG A 322 22.17 1.98 26.83
C ARG A 322 21.51 2.14 28.19
N GLY A 323 21.42 3.39 28.66
CA GLY A 323 20.75 3.74 29.91
C GLY A 323 19.28 4.10 29.67
N GLU A 324 18.37 3.24 30.12
CA GLU A 324 16.93 3.47 30.15
C GLU A 324 16.52 3.98 31.53
N TYR A 325 15.80 5.09 31.59
CA TYR A 325 15.35 5.70 32.84
C TYR A 325 13.83 5.71 32.90
N PHE A 326 13.29 5.23 34.01
CA PHE A 326 11.87 5.03 34.24
C PHE A 326 11.38 5.84 35.44
N GLU A 327 10.22 6.46 35.29
CA GLU A 327 9.47 7.05 36.40
C GLU A 327 8.61 6.02 37.15
N SER A 328 8.85 4.73 36.95
CA SER A 328 8.33 3.68 37.82
C SER A 328 9.36 3.33 38.89
N ASN A 329 8.89 2.72 39.97
CA ASN A 329 9.75 2.27 41.07
C ASN A 329 10.28 0.84 40.84
N ASP A 330 9.95 0.20 39.73
CA ASP A 330 10.15 -1.23 39.49
C ASP A 330 10.55 -1.56 38.04
N LEU A 331 11.05 -0.57 37.28
CA LEU A 331 11.50 -0.72 35.88
C LEU A 331 10.38 -1.13 34.90
N THR A 332 9.13 -0.84 35.26
CA THR A 332 7.95 -1.04 34.40
C THR A 332 7.60 0.21 33.62
N GLY A 333 6.78 0.04 32.57
CA GLY A 333 6.36 1.12 31.68
C GLY A 333 7.43 1.49 30.64
N ASN A 334 7.15 2.56 29.90
CA ASN A 334 8.08 3.09 28.90
C ASN A 334 9.20 3.90 29.58
N ALA A 335 10.41 3.82 29.05
CA ALA A 335 11.50 4.68 29.49
C ALA A 335 11.19 6.14 29.13
N SER A 336 11.30 7.04 30.10
CA SER A 336 11.17 8.49 29.90
C SER A 336 12.42 9.10 29.26
N VAL A 337 13.57 8.47 29.47
CA VAL A 337 14.85 8.86 28.87
C VAL A 337 15.61 7.62 28.43
N ILE A 338 16.22 7.67 27.24
CA ILE A 338 17.25 6.74 26.81
C ILE A 338 18.50 7.55 26.49
N ARG A 339 19.63 7.19 27.11
CA ARG A 339 20.93 7.85 26.92
C ARG A 339 22.01 6.85 26.56
N ASP A 340 23.00 7.34 25.82
CA ASP A 340 24.28 6.68 25.64
C ASP A 340 25.19 7.08 26.81
N GLU A 341 25.51 6.13 27.69
CA GLU A 341 26.42 6.34 28.82
C GLU A 341 27.88 5.92 28.49
N GLY A 342 28.17 5.67 27.20
CA GLY A 342 29.50 5.41 26.67
C GLY A 342 29.96 3.94 26.73
N GLN A 343 31.21 3.72 26.31
CA GLN A 343 31.83 2.39 26.17
C GLN A 343 32.77 2.01 27.33
N LYS A 344 32.96 2.86 28.33
CA LYS A 344 33.84 2.53 29.46
C LYS A 344 33.10 1.69 30.50
N ASP A 345 33.78 1.38 31.60
CA ASP A 345 33.13 0.85 32.80
C ASP A 345 31.95 1.77 33.16
N LEU A 346 30.88 1.17 33.68
CA LEU A 346 29.74 1.96 34.11
C LEU A 346 30.15 2.71 35.37
N GLU A 347 30.16 4.04 35.32
CA GLU A 347 30.48 4.89 36.47
C GLU A 347 29.64 6.18 36.37
N LEU A 348 28.49 6.17 37.02
CA LEU A 348 27.50 7.24 36.92
C LEU A 348 27.18 7.81 38.29
N SER A 349 27.35 9.14 38.40
CA SER A 349 26.88 9.94 39.54
C SER A 349 25.65 10.74 39.15
N PHE A 350 24.62 10.71 39.98
CA PHE A 350 23.36 11.43 39.84
C PHE A 350 23.24 12.44 40.97
N ALA A 351 23.47 13.72 40.64
CA ALA A 351 23.28 14.81 41.58
C ALA A 351 21.79 15.06 41.84
N ARG A 352 21.46 15.64 43.00
CA ARG A 352 20.12 16.18 43.30
C ARG A 352 19.66 17.11 42.18
N ASN A 353 18.36 17.10 41.90
CA ASN A 353 17.74 17.86 40.82
C ASN A 353 18.38 17.67 39.43
N PHE A 354 19.14 16.58 39.20
CA PHE A 354 19.79 16.28 37.92
C PHE A 354 20.72 17.39 37.38
N THR A 355 21.25 18.23 38.26
CA THR A 355 22.12 19.35 37.87
C THR A 355 23.35 18.85 37.08
N GLY A 356 23.63 19.49 35.94
CA GLY A 356 24.79 19.17 35.09
C GLY A 356 24.63 17.98 34.12
N ARG A 357 23.44 17.38 33.98
CA ARG A 357 23.18 16.31 33.01
C ARG A 357 22.35 16.83 31.82
N THR A 358 22.70 16.44 30.60
CA THR A 358 21.92 16.72 29.39
C THR A 358 20.74 15.74 29.26
N ASN A 359 19.64 16.18 28.65
CA ASN A 359 18.42 15.39 28.36
C ASN A 359 17.62 14.88 29.57
N THR A 360 17.86 15.40 30.78
CA THR A 360 17.07 15.06 31.99
C THR A 360 15.77 15.85 32.12
N GLN A 361 15.50 16.77 31.19
CA GLN A 361 14.24 17.55 31.13
C GLN A 361 12.96 16.68 31.02
N CYS A 362 13.11 15.40 30.67
CA CYS A 362 12.00 14.46 30.61
C CYS A 362 11.85 13.57 31.85
N LEU A 363 12.71 13.69 32.86
CA LEU A 363 12.48 13.12 34.19
C LEU A 363 11.86 14.21 35.07
N THR A 364 10.63 13.98 35.51
CA THR A 364 9.84 14.94 36.30
C THR A 364 10.04 14.79 37.80
N ARG A 365 10.77 13.75 38.23
CA ARG A 365 10.97 13.41 39.64
C ARG A 365 12.40 12.95 39.91
N GLU A 366 12.92 13.28 41.09
CA GLU A 366 14.29 12.91 41.49
C GLU A 366 14.49 11.41 41.68
N ALA A 367 13.43 10.71 42.11
CA ALA A 367 13.45 9.26 42.30
C ALA A 367 13.09 8.56 40.99
N PHE A 368 13.90 7.60 40.57
CA PHE A 368 13.69 6.87 39.33
C PHE A 368 14.25 5.46 39.44
N THR A 369 13.90 4.60 38.49
CA THR A 369 14.63 3.37 38.26
C THR A 369 15.32 3.42 36.90
N ALA A 370 16.44 2.73 36.75
CA ALA A 370 17.17 2.68 35.50
C ALA A 370 17.69 1.28 35.18
N ARG A 371 17.72 0.98 33.89
CA ARG A 371 18.33 -0.23 33.33
C ARG A 371 19.47 0.19 32.40
N PHE A 372 20.66 -0.30 32.68
CA PHE A 372 21.84 -0.10 31.84
C PHE A 372 22.15 -1.41 31.15
N THR A 373 22.12 -1.42 29.82
CA THR A 373 22.40 -2.62 29.03
C THR A 373 23.58 -2.38 28.11
N ARG A 374 24.49 -3.35 28.04
CA ARG A 374 25.63 -3.31 27.11
C ARG A 374 26.01 -4.71 26.66
N LYS A 375 26.35 -4.87 25.37
CA LYS A 375 27.01 -6.07 24.86
C LYS A 375 28.51 -5.95 25.01
N VAL A 376 29.14 -6.96 25.59
CA VAL A 376 30.58 -7.03 25.81
C VAL A 376 31.10 -8.37 25.29
N THR A 377 32.23 -8.35 24.59
CA THR A 377 32.91 -9.58 24.17
C THR A 377 33.90 -10.02 25.24
N PHE A 378 33.70 -11.22 25.78
CA PHE A 378 34.60 -11.82 26.77
C PHE A 378 35.48 -12.90 26.14
N ALA A 379 36.69 -13.04 26.69
CA ALA A 379 37.45 -14.27 26.53
C ALA A 379 36.94 -15.31 27.55
N ALA A 380 37.14 -16.61 27.28
CA ALA A 380 36.80 -17.63 28.26
C ALA A 380 37.67 -17.49 29.51
N GLY A 381 37.05 -17.47 30.70
CA GLY A 381 37.78 -17.35 31.95
C GLY A 381 36.90 -17.01 33.14
N THR A 382 37.51 -16.91 34.32
CA THR A 382 36.83 -16.41 35.52
C THR A 382 37.03 -14.91 35.61
N TYR A 383 35.94 -14.17 35.75
CA TYR A 383 35.94 -12.71 35.93
C TYR A 383 35.37 -12.35 37.28
N LYS A 384 36.00 -11.38 37.93
CA LYS A 384 35.49 -10.75 39.15
C LYS A 384 34.70 -9.51 38.74
N PHE A 385 33.40 -9.54 38.96
CA PHE A 385 32.52 -8.38 38.78
C PHE A 385 32.40 -7.62 40.09
N THR A 386 32.54 -6.29 40.02
CA THR A 386 32.39 -5.40 41.18
C THR A 386 31.28 -4.39 40.88
N LEU A 387 30.19 -4.51 41.60
CA LEU A 387 29.07 -3.57 41.55
C LEU A 387 29.33 -2.45 42.56
N ILE A 388 29.58 -1.24 42.05
CA ILE A 388 29.96 -0.05 42.81
C ILE A 388 28.72 0.85 42.92
N SER A 389 27.77 0.54 43.82
CA SER A 389 26.52 1.33 43.84
C SER A 389 25.67 1.20 45.10
N ALA A 390 24.86 2.25 45.31
CA ALA A 390 23.89 2.49 46.37
C ALA A 390 22.71 1.48 46.40
N PRO A 391 21.84 1.47 47.45
CA PRO A 391 20.82 0.43 47.62
C PRO A 391 19.95 0.29 46.38
N ARG A 392 19.31 -0.88 46.23
CA ARG A 392 18.41 -1.23 45.12
C ARG A 392 19.12 -1.45 43.77
N THR A 393 20.08 -2.38 43.73
CA THR A 393 20.81 -2.72 42.51
C THR A 393 20.78 -4.20 42.17
N ARG A 394 20.89 -4.53 40.88
CA ARG A 394 21.09 -5.91 40.40
C ARG A 394 22.10 -5.94 39.26
N LEU A 395 22.87 -7.02 39.19
CA LEU A 395 23.72 -7.35 38.06
C LEU A 395 23.22 -8.63 37.41
N LEU A 396 23.03 -8.59 36.09
CA LEU A 396 22.71 -9.76 35.29
C LEU A 396 23.74 -9.93 34.17
N LEU A 397 24.03 -11.18 33.84
CA LEU A 397 24.82 -11.62 32.70
C LEU A 397 23.95 -12.58 31.88
N ASP A 398 23.66 -12.22 30.63
CA ASP A 398 22.78 -12.98 29.72
C ASP A 398 21.40 -13.32 30.31
N GLY A 399 20.88 -12.42 31.15
CA GLY A 399 19.60 -12.60 31.84
C GLY A 399 19.69 -13.41 33.13
N GLU A 400 20.82 -14.04 33.43
CA GLU A 400 21.05 -14.68 34.73
C GLU A 400 21.48 -13.64 35.76
N LYS A 401 20.81 -13.65 36.92
CA LYS A 401 21.09 -12.71 38.00
C LYS A 401 22.32 -13.16 38.80
N LEU A 402 23.39 -12.39 38.73
CA LEU A 402 24.64 -12.64 39.45
C LEU A 402 24.64 -12.03 40.85
N LEU A 403 24.09 -10.82 40.98
CA LEU A 403 23.97 -10.09 42.25
C LEU A 403 22.56 -9.49 42.36
N ASP A 404 21.94 -9.62 43.54
CA ASP A 404 20.64 -8.99 43.86
C ASP A 404 20.71 -8.25 45.20
N GLN A 405 20.77 -6.92 45.12
CA GLN A 405 20.68 -6.03 46.27
C GLN A 405 19.42 -5.17 46.19
N TRP A 406 18.37 -5.60 45.47
CA TRP A 406 17.19 -4.77 45.24
C TRP A 406 16.45 -4.37 46.52
N GLN A 407 16.48 -5.25 47.54
CA GLN A 407 15.86 -5.03 48.85
C GLN A 407 16.87 -4.56 49.91
N SER A 408 18.16 -4.39 49.55
CA SER A 408 19.19 -3.94 50.48
C SER A 408 18.95 -2.48 50.86
N LYS A 409 19.06 -2.16 52.15
CA LYS A 409 18.98 -0.78 52.67
C LYS A 409 20.34 -0.08 52.79
N GLY A 410 21.44 -0.76 52.46
CA GLY A 410 22.81 -0.25 52.62
C GLY A 410 23.59 -0.14 51.31
N THR A 411 24.44 0.89 51.23
CA THR A 411 25.50 1.12 50.23
C THR A 411 26.70 0.21 50.53
N GLN A 412 26.74 -1.00 49.98
CA GLN A 412 27.92 -1.87 50.11
C GLN A 412 28.30 -2.44 48.74
N PRO A 413 29.55 -2.24 48.27
CA PRO A 413 30.02 -2.87 47.06
C PRO A 413 29.81 -4.39 47.13
N ALA A 414 29.28 -4.96 46.06
CA ALA A 414 29.12 -6.40 45.94
C ALA A 414 30.10 -6.93 44.90
N MET A 415 30.73 -8.05 45.22
CA MET A 415 31.70 -8.72 44.36
C MET A 415 31.29 -10.17 44.14
N ILE A 416 31.47 -10.65 42.92
CA ILE A 416 31.26 -12.06 42.57
C ILE A 416 32.28 -12.49 41.51
N GLU A 417 32.84 -13.69 41.67
CA GLU A 417 33.63 -14.36 40.63
C GLU A 417 32.74 -15.29 39.82
N VAL A 418 32.72 -15.14 38.49
CA VAL A 418 31.88 -15.93 37.59
C VAL A 418 32.72 -16.46 36.44
N ALA A 419 32.54 -17.73 36.10
CA ALA A 419 33.10 -18.29 34.88
C ALA A 419 32.29 -17.83 33.67
N VAL A 420 32.93 -17.16 32.72
CA VAL A 420 32.31 -16.63 31.50
C VAL A 420 32.89 -17.38 30.32
N THR A 421 32.04 -17.76 29.36
CA THR A 421 32.48 -18.39 28.12
C THR A 421 33.06 -17.34 27.16
N ALA A 422 33.75 -17.79 26.11
CA ALA A 422 34.20 -16.86 25.07
C ALA A 422 33.02 -16.46 24.19
N GLY A 423 32.88 -15.17 23.90
CA GLY A 423 31.84 -14.67 23.00
C GLY A 423 31.23 -13.35 23.42
N ASN A 424 30.12 -12.99 22.78
CA ASN A 424 29.35 -11.80 23.10
C ASN A 424 28.35 -12.12 24.21
N HIS A 425 28.45 -11.38 25.30
CA HIS A 425 27.54 -11.46 26.44
C HIS A 425 26.82 -10.13 26.65
N GLN A 426 25.62 -10.18 27.20
CA GLN A 426 24.88 -9.00 27.62
C GLN A 426 25.05 -8.78 29.12
N LEU A 427 25.59 -7.63 29.48
CA LEU A 427 25.54 -7.14 30.85
C LEU A 427 24.32 -6.25 31.04
N VAL A 428 23.61 -6.47 32.13
CA VAL A 428 22.52 -5.60 32.59
C VAL A 428 22.75 -5.18 34.02
N VAL A 429 22.76 -3.87 34.27
CA VAL A 429 22.71 -3.30 35.61
C VAL A 429 21.36 -2.65 35.81
N GLU A 430 20.62 -3.11 36.82
CA GLU A 430 19.38 -2.48 37.26
C GLU A 430 19.65 -1.64 38.50
N TYR A 431 19.04 -0.46 38.57
CA TYR A 431 19.28 0.52 39.61
C TYR A 431 17.99 1.23 40.03
N GLY A 432 17.77 1.35 41.33
CA GLY A 432 16.76 2.23 41.91
C GLY A 432 17.43 3.40 42.62
N LYS A 433 17.07 4.61 42.21
CA LYS A 433 17.52 5.84 42.87
C LYS A 433 16.37 6.43 43.66
N ASP A 434 16.59 6.62 44.96
CA ASP A 434 15.68 7.39 45.82
C ASP A 434 15.95 8.91 45.67
N ALA A 435 15.22 9.76 46.40
CA ALA A 435 15.45 11.21 46.36
C ALA A 435 16.87 11.58 46.85
N GLY A 436 17.44 12.68 46.33
CA GLY A 436 18.81 13.11 46.67
C GLY A 436 19.91 12.59 45.74
N ASP A 437 21.15 12.51 46.22
CA ASP A 437 22.30 12.08 45.43
C ASP A 437 22.35 10.55 45.30
N GLY A 438 22.82 10.04 44.17
CA GLY A 438 22.96 8.61 43.92
C GLY A 438 24.15 8.31 43.02
N ALA A 439 24.69 7.11 43.10
CA ALA A 439 25.73 6.65 42.19
C ALA A 439 25.54 5.18 41.88
N VAL A 440 25.83 4.79 40.63
CA VAL A 440 25.89 3.41 40.18
C VAL A 440 27.11 3.16 39.32
N GLY A 441 27.72 2.00 39.49
CA GLY A 441 28.82 1.57 38.67
C GLY A 441 29.02 0.07 38.65
N LEU A 442 29.71 -0.37 37.61
CA LEU A 442 30.10 -1.75 37.37
C LEU A 442 31.47 -1.76 36.71
N SER A 443 32.40 -2.48 37.34
CA SER A 443 33.68 -2.85 36.75
C SER A 443 33.87 -4.37 36.78
N TRP A 444 34.75 -4.88 35.94
CA TRP A 444 35.13 -6.29 35.95
C TRP A 444 36.59 -6.49 35.55
N GLU A 445 37.19 -7.54 36.10
CA GLU A 445 38.59 -7.88 35.82
C GLU A 445 38.76 -9.41 35.74
N PRO A 446 39.64 -9.93 34.87
CA PRO A 446 39.95 -11.35 34.82
C PRO A 446 40.69 -11.79 36.10
N VAL A 447 40.29 -12.92 36.67
CA VAL A 447 40.94 -13.49 37.86
C VAL A 447 42.13 -14.32 37.42
N VAL A 448 43.34 -13.81 37.66
CA VAL A 448 44.59 -14.54 37.41
C VAL A 448 44.93 -15.37 38.65
N ARG A 449 44.62 -16.67 38.64
CA ARG A 449 45.10 -17.59 39.69
C ARG A 449 46.54 -17.97 39.40
N ALA A 450 47.45 -17.62 40.31
CA ALA A 450 48.84 -18.07 40.23
C ALA A 450 48.88 -19.61 40.24
N LEU A 451 49.58 -20.21 39.27
CA LEU A 451 49.83 -21.65 39.27
C LEU A 451 50.53 -22.05 40.58
N PRO A 452 50.11 -23.14 41.25
CA PRO A 452 50.76 -23.55 42.47
C PRO A 452 52.24 -23.84 42.18
N VAL A 453 53.12 -23.09 42.84
CA VAL A 453 54.55 -23.37 42.81
C VAL A 453 54.75 -24.77 43.37
N LYS A 454 55.08 -25.74 42.51
CA LYS A 454 55.53 -27.06 42.95
C LYS A 454 56.77 -26.84 43.83
N ARG A 455 56.61 -26.99 45.15
CA ARG A 455 57.76 -27.13 46.04
C ARG A 455 58.48 -28.42 45.63
N LYS A 456 59.76 -28.28 45.30
CA LYS A 456 60.65 -29.34 44.83
C LYS A 456 60.80 -30.44 45.86
#